data_AF-A0AAW0I5P8-F1
#
_entry.id   AF-A0AAW0I5P8-F1
#
_cell.length_a   1.000
_cell.length_b   1.000
_cell.length_c   1.000
_cell.angle_alpha   90.00
_cell.angle_beta   90.00
_cell.angle_gamma   90.00
#
_symmetry.space_group_name_H-M   'P 1'
#
loop_
_entity.id
_entity.type
_entity.pdbx_description
1 polymer ?
#
loop_
_entity_poly.entity_id
_entity_poly.type
_entity_poly.pdbx_seq_one_letter_code
_entity_poly.pdbx_strand_id
1 'polypeptide(L)'
;GPKGYGDVIWSVLTYKPDSHITFTYESFDGEEGFPGALSVAVTYMLIETNKLGVKFEAKAHNKATPVNLAQHAYWNLGGHNSGDILSHELQIFGSRITPVDDELIPTGELTPVKGTPFDFLELHKIGDRINELPK
;
A
#
# COMPACT_ATOMS: atom_id res chain seq x y z
N GLY A 1 4.69 -15.91 4.90
CA GLY A 1 5.96 -16.09 5.60
C GLY A 1 6.87 -14.93 5.22
N PRO A 2 8.20 -15.13 5.21
CA PRO A 2 9.14 -14.02 5.36
C PRO A 2 9.50 -13.22 4.09
N LYS A 3 9.26 -13.71 2.87
CA LYS A 3 9.74 -13.04 1.63
C LYS A 3 8.68 -12.12 1.03
N GLY A 4 7.46 -12.62 0.85
CA GLY A 4 6.36 -11.84 0.27
C GLY A 4 6.59 -11.38 -1.18
N TYR A 5 5.60 -10.69 -1.74
CA TYR A 5 5.59 -10.33 -3.17
C TYR A 5 6.57 -9.22 -3.57
N GLY A 6 7.11 -8.46 -2.61
CA GLY A 6 8.11 -7.43 -2.88
C GLY A 6 9.47 -7.99 -3.31
N ASP A 7 9.77 -9.25 -2.95
CA ASP A 7 11.10 -9.84 -3.11
C ASP A 7 11.13 -11.01 -4.13
N VAL A 8 10.05 -11.24 -4.86
CA VAL A 8 9.99 -12.26 -5.93
C VAL A 8 10.29 -11.67 -7.30
N ILE A 9 10.77 -12.51 -8.21
CA ILE A 9 10.99 -12.10 -9.60
C ILE A 9 9.67 -12.31 -10.36
N TRP A 10 9.09 -11.22 -10.82
CA TRP A 10 7.87 -11.22 -11.60
C TRP A 10 8.15 -11.47 -13.08
N SER A 11 7.26 -12.22 -13.73
CA SER A 11 7.27 -12.37 -15.18
C SER A 11 6.48 -11.26 -15.84
N VAL A 12 6.89 -10.81 -17.03
CA VAL A 12 6.06 -9.90 -17.84
C VAL A 12 4.99 -10.71 -18.55
N LEU A 13 3.72 -10.43 -18.26
CA LEU A 13 2.58 -11.06 -18.92
C LEU A 13 2.26 -10.39 -20.26
N THR A 14 2.12 -9.06 -20.24
CA THR A 14 1.87 -8.24 -21.42
C THR A 14 2.42 -6.83 -21.22
N TYR A 15 2.69 -6.12 -22.30
CA TYR A 15 2.93 -4.68 -22.25
C TYR A 15 2.58 -4.02 -23.58
N LYS A 16 2.31 -2.72 -23.51
CA LYS A 16 2.20 -1.83 -24.67
C LYS A 16 3.10 -0.62 -24.41
N PRO A 17 4.06 -0.31 -25.30
CA PRO A 17 4.89 0.88 -25.18
C PRO A 17 4.05 2.14 -24.93
N ASP A 18 4.56 3.02 -24.06
CA ASP A 18 3.94 4.30 -23.69
C ASP A 18 2.51 4.19 -23.12
N SER A 19 2.12 3.01 -22.64
CA SER A 19 0.77 2.77 -22.11
C SER A 19 0.80 1.98 -20.81
N HIS A 20 1.20 0.71 -20.84
CA HIS A 20 1.11 -0.14 -19.66
C HIS A 20 2.04 -1.34 -19.71
N ILE A 21 2.29 -1.91 -18.55
CA ILE A 21 2.96 -3.20 -18.36
C ILE A 21 2.21 -4.00 -17.30
N THR A 22 1.98 -5.28 -17.59
CA THR A 22 1.39 -6.24 -16.66
C THR A 22 2.45 -7.25 -16.26
N PHE A 23 2.71 -7.33 -14.97
CA PHE A 23 3.52 -8.37 -14.36
C PHE A 23 2.63 -9.46 -13.79
N THR A 24 3.11 -10.70 -13.78
CA THR A 24 2.41 -11.85 -13.19
C THR A 24 3.36 -12.70 -12.35
N TYR A 25 2.79 -13.33 -11.33
CA TYR A 25 3.46 -14.31 -10.47
C TYR A 25 2.49 -15.43 -10.11
N GLU A 26 2.98 -16.66 -10.18
CA GLU A 26 2.23 -17.87 -9.83
C GLU A 26 2.73 -18.41 -8.48
N SER A 27 1.92 -18.23 -7.45
CA SER A 27 2.15 -18.77 -6.12
C SER A 27 1.62 -20.20 -6.05
N PHE A 28 2.45 -21.16 -5.63
CA PHE A 28 2.04 -22.55 -5.49
C PHE A 28 1.33 -22.80 -4.14
N ASP A 29 0.57 -23.90 -4.05
CA ASP A 29 -0.13 -24.29 -2.81
C ASP A 29 0.85 -24.48 -1.64
N GLY A 30 0.65 -23.72 -0.56
CA GLY A 30 1.52 -23.73 0.62
C GLY A 30 2.67 -22.73 0.56
N GLU A 31 2.84 -22.00 -0.54
CA GLU A 31 3.85 -20.94 -0.61
C GLU A 31 3.58 -19.90 0.48
N GLU A 32 4.63 -19.54 1.20
CA GLU A 32 4.55 -18.60 2.32
C GLU A 32 3.57 -19.00 3.43
N GLY A 33 3.11 -20.25 3.45
CA GLY A 33 2.14 -20.80 4.40
C GLY A 33 0.68 -20.58 4.00
N PHE A 34 0.39 -20.01 2.82
CA PHE A 34 -0.98 -19.78 2.36
C PHE A 34 -1.56 -21.00 1.64
N PRO A 35 -2.85 -21.32 1.83
CA PRO A 35 -3.48 -22.45 1.17
C PRO A 35 -3.76 -22.13 -0.31
N GLY A 36 -3.61 -23.15 -1.16
CA GLY A 36 -4.00 -23.09 -2.56
C GLY A 36 -3.03 -22.33 -3.46
N ALA A 37 -3.11 -22.64 -4.76
CA ALA A 37 -2.37 -21.92 -5.79
C ALA A 37 -3.09 -20.62 -6.14
N LEU A 38 -2.31 -19.54 -6.31
CA LEU A 38 -2.80 -18.20 -6.60
C LEU A 38 -2.01 -17.58 -7.76
N SER A 39 -2.70 -17.23 -8.85
CA SER A 39 -2.14 -16.32 -9.85
C SER A 39 -2.36 -14.90 -9.39
N VAL A 40 -1.30 -14.08 -9.40
CA VAL A 40 -1.38 -12.65 -9.12
C VAL A 40 -0.87 -11.88 -10.33
N ALA A 41 -1.58 -10.84 -10.73
CA ALA A 41 -1.14 -9.89 -11.74
C ALA A 41 -1.21 -8.45 -11.22
N VAL A 42 -0.23 -7.65 -11.59
CA VAL A 42 -0.20 -6.20 -11.36
C VAL A 42 0.05 -5.47 -12.66
N THR A 43 -0.88 -4.58 -13.05
CA THR A 43 -0.73 -3.72 -14.21
C THR A 43 -0.41 -2.30 -13.76
N TYR A 44 0.73 -1.78 -14.20
CA TYR A 44 1.08 -0.36 -14.10
C TYR A 44 0.74 0.34 -15.42
N MET A 45 0.03 1.46 -15.33
CA MET A 45 -0.53 2.18 -16.48
C MET A 45 -0.26 3.67 -16.36
N LEU A 46 0.21 4.29 -17.43
CA LEU A 46 0.16 5.75 -17.56
C LEU A 46 -1.21 6.11 -18.14
N ILE A 47 -2.02 6.79 -17.33
CA ILE A 47 -3.37 7.21 -17.69
C ILE A 47 -3.32 8.72 -17.91
N GLU A 48 -3.61 9.18 -19.14
CA GLU A 48 -3.58 10.60 -19.46
C GLU A 48 -2.25 11.28 -19.01
N THR A 49 -2.28 12.58 -18.72
CA THR A 49 -1.13 13.33 -18.22
C THR A 49 -1.04 13.20 -16.69
N ASN A 50 0.13 12.80 -16.18
CA ASN A 50 0.47 12.75 -14.74
C ASN A 50 -0.44 11.86 -13.86
N LYS A 51 -1.09 10.82 -14.42
CA LYS A 51 -1.79 9.81 -13.60
C LYS A 51 -1.15 8.45 -13.80
N LEU A 52 -0.76 7.85 -12.68
CA LEU A 52 -0.32 6.46 -12.60
C LEU A 52 -1.50 5.61 -12.12
N GLY A 53 -1.95 4.69 -12.95
CA GLY A 53 -2.88 3.64 -12.55
C GLY A 53 -2.14 2.38 -12.13
N VAL A 54 -2.58 1.76 -11.04
CA VAL A 54 -2.12 0.43 -10.62
C VAL A 54 -3.35 -0.45 -10.44
N LYS A 55 -3.40 -1.56 -11.15
CA LYS A 55 -4.48 -2.55 -11.04
C LYS A 55 -3.90 -3.86 -10.52
N PHE A 56 -4.51 -4.40 -9.48
CA PHE A 56 -4.17 -5.72 -8.95
C PHE A 56 -5.30 -6.70 -9.29
N GLU A 57 -4.92 -7.90 -9.74
CA GLU A 57 -5.82 -9.01 -9.98
C GLU A 57 -5.23 -10.26 -9.33
N ALA A 58 -6.09 -11.05 -8.69
CA ALA A 58 -5.68 -12.31 -8.08
C ALA A 58 -6.75 -13.37 -8.30
N LYS A 59 -6.33 -14.60 -8.60
CA LYS A 59 -7.24 -15.73 -8.84
C LYS A 59 -6.75 -16.97 -8.11
N ALA A 60 -7.55 -17.44 -7.16
CA ALA A 60 -7.36 -18.72 -6.49
C ALA A 60 -7.89 -19.85 -7.39
N HIS A 61 -7.14 -20.95 -7.52
CA HIS A 61 -7.49 -22.01 -8.47
C HIS A 61 -8.07 -23.27 -7.84
N ASN A 62 -7.56 -23.67 -6.68
CA ASN A 62 -7.85 -24.99 -6.11
C ASN A 62 -8.40 -24.95 -4.68
N LYS A 63 -8.09 -23.91 -3.89
CA LYS A 63 -8.58 -23.71 -2.54
C LYS A 63 -8.86 -22.22 -2.32
N ALA A 64 -9.80 -21.92 -1.42
CA ALA A 64 -9.97 -20.56 -0.94
C ALA A 64 -8.71 -20.12 -0.18
N THR A 65 -8.28 -18.88 -0.39
CA THR A 65 -7.08 -18.31 0.22
C THR A 65 -7.30 -16.83 0.53
N PRO A 66 -6.79 -16.31 1.67
CA PRO A 66 -6.86 -14.89 1.94
C PRO A 66 -5.93 -14.11 1.00
N VAL A 67 -6.42 -13.02 0.43
CA VAL A 67 -5.63 -12.14 -0.44
C VAL A 67 -6.00 -10.69 -0.15
N ASN A 68 -4.99 -9.87 0.16
CA ASN A 68 -5.12 -8.42 0.27
C ASN A 68 -3.82 -7.79 -0.24
N LEU A 69 -3.86 -7.20 -1.44
CA LEU A 69 -2.69 -6.67 -2.12
C LEU A 69 -2.63 -5.15 -1.99
N ALA A 70 -1.43 -4.62 -1.77
CA ALA A 70 -1.20 -3.19 -1.67
C ALA A 70 0.10 -2.81 -2.39
N GLN A 71 0.22 -1.54 -2.74
CA GLN A 71 1.41 -0.93 -3.29
C GLN A 71 2.13 -0.15 -2.18
N HIS A 72 3.46 -0.29 -2.08
CA HIS A 72 4.25 0.27 -0.98
C HIS A 72 5.17 1.42 -1.43
N ALA A 73 4.63 2.41 -2.14
CA ALA A 73 5.40 3.59 -2.59
C ALA A 73 5.69 4.53 -1.43
N TYR A 74 6.87 5.16 -1.49
CA TYR A 74 7.23 6.28 -0.66
C TYR A 74 7.30 7.55 -1.51
N TRP A 75 6.62 8.60 -1.07
CA TRP A 75 6.61 9.89 -1.73
C TRP A 75 7.46 10.87 -0.95
N ASN A 76 8.42 11.50 -1.63
CA ASN A 76 9.09 12.70 -1.15
C ASN A 76 9.09 13.74 -2.27
N LEU A 77 8.23 14.75 -2.14
CA LEU A 77 8.02 15.78 -3.16
C LEU A 77 9.24 16.70 -3.35
N GLY A 78 10.15 16.76 -2.37
CA GLY A 78 11.43 17.45 -2.53
C GLY A 78 12.43 16.71 -3.42
N GLY A 79 12.16 15.45 -3.75
CA GLY A 79 13.02 14.62 -4.58
C GLY A 79 14.09 13.86 -3.81
N HIS A 80 15.00 13.22 -4.54
CA HIS A 80 16.09 12.44 -3.96
C HIS A 80 17.04 13.34 -3.15
N ASN A 81 17.41 12.91 -1.95
CA ASN A 81 18.28 13.63 -1.01
C ASN A 81 17.72 14.98 -0.49
N SER A 82 16.42 15.22 -0.56
CA SER A 82 15.80 16.45 -0.02
C SER A 82 15.66 16.48 1.50
N GLY A 83 15.88 15.34 2.18
CA GLY A 83 15.68 15.19 3.61
C GLY A 83 14.32 14.57 3.95
N ASP A 84 13.69 15.06 5.02
CA ASP A 84 12.41 14.58 5.50
C ASP A 84 11.20 15.14 4.72
N ILE A 85 9.99 14.77 5.15
CA ILE A 85 8.71 15.20 4.56
C ILE A 85 7.92 16.13 5.49
N LEU A 86 8.50 16.59 6.60
CA LEU A 86 7.76 17.24 7.68
C LEU A 86 7.14 18.58 7.24
N SER A 87 7.72 19.23 6.23
CA SER A 87 7.18 20.45 5.61
C SER A 87 6.05 20.20 4.60
N HIS A 88 5.83 18.95 4.17
CA HIS A 88 4.81 18.63 3.17
C HIS A 88 3.43 18.75 3.77
N GLU A 89 2.46 19.21 2.97
CA GLU A 89 1.07 19.34 3.38
C GLU A 89 0.28 18.08 3.00
N LEU A 90 -0.55 17.62 3.92
CA LEU A 90 -1.34 16.39 3.80
C LEU A 90 -2.79 16.66 4.17
N GLN A 91 -3.70 16.06 3.40
CA GLN A 91 -5.12 15.94 3.72
C GLN A 91 -5.56 14.50 3.47
N ILE A 92 -6.25 13.90 4.44
CA ILE A 92 -6.78 12.53 4.39
C ILE A 92 -8.27 12.60 4.67
N PHE A 93 -9.08 12.16 3.70
CA PHE A 93 -10.55 12.07 3.82
C PHE A 93 -11.01 10.84 4.63
N GLY A 94 -10.32 10.55 5.74
CA GLY A 94 -10.57 9.43 6.64
C GLY A 94 -10.77 9.92 8.07
N SER A 95 -11.99 9.79 8.59
CA SER A 95 -12.35 10.34 9.91
C SER A 95 -12.05 9.42 11.09
N ARG A 96 -11.55 8.21 10.83
CA ARG A 96 -11.28 7.18 11.84
C ARG A 96 -10.02 6.39 11.52
N ILE A 97 -9.36 5.89 12.55
CA ILE A 97 -8.24 4.94 12.46
C ILE A 97 -8.60 3.62 13.15
N THR A 98 -7.81 2.58 12.87
CA THR A 98 -7.78 1.32 13.61
C THR A 98 -6.57 1.32 14.54
N PRO A 99 -6.72 1.63 15.84
CA PRO A 99 -5.61 1.53 16.78
C PRO A 99 -5.05 0.13 16.82
N VAL A 100 -3.76 0.03 17.15
CA VAL A 100 -3.04 -1.23 17.28
C VAL A 100 -2.47 -1.37 18.68
N ASP A 101 -2.20 -2.60 19.09
CA ASP A 101 -1.40 -2.90 20.28
C ASP A 101 0.11 -2.83 20.01
N ASP A 102 0.92 -3.18 21.01
CA ASP A 102 2.39 -3.17 20.93
C ASP A 102 2.95 -4.20 19.92
N GLU A 103 2.12 -5.15 19.46
CA GLU A 103 2.46 -6.11 18.40
C GLU A 103 1.98 -5.65 17.01
N LEU A 104 1.45 -4.44 16.91
CA LEU A 104 0.84 -3.84 15.70
C LEU A 104 -0.43 -4.57 15.24
N ILE A 105 -1.13 -5.28 16.13
CA ILE A 105 -2.39 -5.97 15.83
C ILE A 105 -3.56 -5.00 16.09
N PRO A 106 -4.50 -4.83 15.14
CA PRO A 106 -5.66 -3.98 15.34
C PRO A 106 -6.52 -4.41 16.53
N THR A 107 -6.88 -3.47 17.41
CA THR A 107 -7.69 -3.73 18.61
C THR A 107 -9.14 -4.09 18.30
N GLY A 108 -9.58 -3.87 17.06
CA GLY A 108 -10.99 -3.98 16.63
C GLY A 108 -11.79 -2.69 16.81
N GLU A 109 -11.22 -1.66 17.43
CA GLU A 109 -11.85 -0.35 17.58
C GLU A 109 -11.71 0.52 16.33
N LEU A 110 -12.65 1.46 16.16
CA LEU A 110 -12.60 2.53 15.17
C LEU A 110 -12.68 3.88 15.88
N THR A 111 -11.53 4.51 16.12
CA THR A 111 -11.45 5.75 16.90
C THR A 111 -11.42 6.98 15.99
N PRO A 112 -12.11 8.08 16.35
CA PRO A 112 -12.13 9.30 15.54
C PRO A 112 -10.75 9.97 15.53
N VAL A 113 -10.36 10.55 14.39
CA VAL A 113 -9.12 11.34 14.28
C VAL A 113 -9.28 12.77 14.80
N LYS A 114 -10.52 13.26 14.88
CA LYS A 114 -10.81 14.67 15.18
C LYS A 114 -10.20 15.09 16.53
N GLY A 115 -9.40 16.16 16.52
CA GLY A 115 -8.72 16.66 17.72
C GLY A 115 -7.58 15.79 18.24
N THR A 116 -7.12 14.83 17.44
CA THR A 116 -5.92 14.01 17.71
C THR A 116 -4.77 14.47 16.80
N PRO A 117 -3.51 14.03 17.06
CA PRO A 117 -2.39 14.30 16.15
C PRO A 117 -2.60 13.76 14.73
N PHE A 118 -3.47 12.76 14.56
CA PHE A 118 -3.84 12.15 13.29
C PHE A 118 -4.93 12.94 12.51
N ASP A 119 -5.36 14.10 12.99
CA ASP A 119 -6.42 14.90 12.36
C ASP A 119 -5.94 15.63 11.08
N PHE A 120 -5.98 14.92 9.95
CA PHE A 120 -5.70 15.47 8.62
C PHE A 120 -6.98 15.63 7.79
N LEU A 121 -8.14 15.80 8.42
CA LEU A 121 -9.40 16.05 7.69
C LEU A 121 -9.36 17.35 6.88
N GLU A 122 -8.61 18.32 7.39
CA GLU A 122 -8.20 19.54 6.69
C GLU A 122 -6.70 19.51 6.38
N LEU A 123 -6.26 20.37 5.47
CA LEU A 123 -4.86 20.45 5.06
C LEU A 123 -3.96 20.93 6.22
N HIS A 124 -2.94 20.12 6.56
CA HIS A 124 -1.95 20.43 7.60
C HIS A 124 -0.56 19.98 7.18
N LYS A 125 0.50 20.59 7.73
CA LYS A 125 1.85 20.05 7.53
C LYS A 125 2.00 18.78 8.34
N ILE A 126 2.71 17.81 7.78
CA ILE A 126 2.98 16.54 8.47
C ILE A 126 3.68 16.77 9.81
N GLY A 127 4.58 17.75 9.88
CA GLY A 127 5.35 18.07 11.10
C GLY A 127 4.59 18.81 12.20
N ASP A 128 3.41 19.37 11.95
CA ASP A 128 2.74 20.30 12.88
C ASP A 128 2.49 19.69 14.28
N ARG A 129 2.15 18.39 14.32
CA ARG A 129 1.74 17.66 15.54
C ARG A 129 2.56 16.40 15.80
N ILE A 130 3.70 16.25 15.13
CA ILE A 130 4.48 15.00 15.21
C ILE A 130 4.99 14.70 16.63
N ASN A 131 5.22 15.74 17.44
CA ASN A 131 5.65 15.61 18.83
C ASN A 131 4.52 15.24 19.81
N GLU A 132 3.27 15.22 19.35
CA GLU A 132 2.10 14.83 20.14
C GLU A 132 1.73 13.35 19.96
N LEU A 133 2.41 12.64 19.04
CA LEU A 133 2.16 11.22 18.79
C LEU A 133 2.38 10.39 20.07
N PRO A 134 1.55 9.35 20.30
CA PRO A 134 1.82 8.37 21.35
C PRO A 134 3.22 7.78 21.16
N LYS A 135 3.93 7.59 22.28
CA LYS A 135 5.23 6.92 22.28
C LYS A 135 5.08 5.41 22.22
#